data_AF-A0A2V7V8S2-F1
#
_entry.id   AF-A0A2V7V8S2-F1
#
_cell.length_a   1.000
_cell.length_b   1.000
_cell.length_c   1.000
_cell.angle_alpha   90.00
_cell.angle_beta   90.00
_cell.angle_gamma   90.00
#
_symmetry.space_group_name_H-M   'P 1'
#
loop_
_entity.id
_entity.type
_entity.pdbx_description
1 polymer ?
#
loop_
_entity_poly.entity_id
_entity_poly.type
_entity_poly.pdbx_seq_one_letter_code
_entity_poly.pdbx_strand_id
1 'polypeptide(L)'
;TDSHTCMGGANDALAFGVGATEYAALVKSGFTFLEVPQSIRFELVGRLPRGTTAKDVMLHILAHHARRQETLDRVMEFGGEGLRSLDPDERATLANMATECSAKAGVVEADEEMLRWIAARRPGASVDELRRRVVMPDPGAEYAGGRHTIDLAHIRPMVATPGDAAKGIPSDPTNGALIAELGEVKIDIAYGGSCTAGKEVDLDLYARVMREAMEAGLKVKEGVDFYIQFGSESVEEYARRRGYLDVFQKTGVRVIHPGCGACIGCGPGVSSSTEQVTVSAINRNYQNRSGPGRLYLASPLTVAASAVAGKIVAYREGMFAERGAALAAR
;
A
#
# COMPACT_ATOMS: atom_id res chain seq x y z
N THR A 1 -17.44 -0.87 10.01
CA THR A 1 -17.67 -2.33 9.81
C THR A 1 -16.79 -2.91 8.71
N ASP A 2 -15.57 -2.38 8.53
CA ASP A 2 -14.63 -2.84 7.49
C ASP A 2 -13.33 -3.33 8.13
N SER A 3 -12.69 -4.35 7.56
CA SER A 3 -11.45 -4.92 8.09
C SER A 3 -10.28 -3.94 8.07
N HIS A 4 -10.23 -3.01 7.11
CA HIS A 4 -9.17 -2.02 6.97
C HIS A 4 -9.40 -0.75 7.79
N THR A 5 -10.36 -0.77 8.72
CA THR A 5 -10.51 0.28 9.76
C THR A 5 -9.20 0.48 10.52
N CYS A 6 -8.33 -0.54 10.58
CA CYS A 6 -6.98 -0.45 11.13
C CYS A 6 -6.08 0.62 10.52
N MET A 7 -6.37 1.09 9.30
CA MET A 7 -5.72 2.28 8.72
C MET A 7 -5.81 3.52 9.63
N GLY A 8 -6.85 3.61 10.47
CA GLY A 8 -7.01 4.68 11.44
C GLY A 8 -5.84 4.79 12.42
N GLY A 9 -5.11 3.70 12.68
CA GLY A 9 -3.97 3.70 13.58
C GLY A 9 -2.70 4.35 13.03
N ALA A 10 -2.72 4.82 11.79
CA ALA A 10 -1.76 5.81 11.29
C ALA A 10 -1.74 7.09 12.13
N ASN A 11 -2.87 7.41 12.78
CA ASN A 11 -3.05 8.61 13.61
C ASN A 11 -2.81 8.33 15.11
N ASP A 12 -1.95 7.38 15.45
CA ASP A 12 -1.64 7.01 16.85
C ASP A 12 -2.90 6.58 17.64
N ALA A 13 -3.75 5.77 16.99
CA ALA A 13 -5.04 5.34 17.52
C ALA A 13 -5.23 3.83 17.39
N LEU A 14 -5.81 3.20 18.41
CA LEU A 14 -6.27 1.82 18.26
C LEU A 14 -7.56 1.79 17.42
N ALA A 15 -7.45 1.36 16.17
CA ALA A 15 -8.57 1.23 15.25
C ALA A 15 -8.62 -0.19 14.69
N PHE A 16 -9.81 -0.81 14.66
CA PHE A 16 -9.99 -2.16 14.12
C PHE A 16 -11.41 -2.36 13.59
N GLY A 17 -11.55 -3.35 12.71
CA GLY A 17 -12.85 -3.73 12.14
C GLY A 17 -13.69 -4.50 13.13
N VAL A 18 -14.98 -4.18 13.18
CA VAL A 18 -16.01 -4.91 13.94
C VAL A 18 -17.17 -5.31 13.05
N GLY A 19 -17.86 -6.39 13.41
CA GLY A 19 -19.05 -6.87 12.71
C GLY A 19 -20.25 -5.92 12.89
N ALA A 20 -21.28 -6.08 12.04
CA ALA A 20 -22.47 -5.22 12.07
C ALA A 20 -23.21 -5.25 13.43
N THR A 21 -23.30 -6.42 14.06
CA THR A 21 -23.96 -6.59 15.38
C THR A 21 -23.21 -5.86 16.48
N GLU A 22 -21.88 -6.01 16.53
CA GLU A 22 -21.04 -5.32 17.50
C GLU A 22 -21.06 -3.81 17.29
N TYR A 23 -21.02 -3.36 16.03
CA TYR A 23 -21.16 -1.95 15.70
C TYR A 23 -22.52 -1.37 16.13
N ALA A 24 -23.62 -2.09 15.89
CA ALA A 24 -24.95 -1.67 16.34
C ALA A 24 -25.05 -1.58 17.86
N ALA A 25 -24.45 -2.54 18.59
CA ALA A 25 -24.36 -2.50 20.04
C ALA A 25 -23.57 -1.27 20.50
N LEU A 26 -22.39 -1.01 19.91
CA LEU A 26 -21.55 0.15 20.21
C LEU A 26 -22.27 1.48 19.99
N VAL A 27 -23.01 1.62 18.89
CA VAL A 27 -23.82 2.83 18.63
C VAL A 27 -24.90 3.02 19.69
N LYS A 28 -25.50 1.93 20.18
CA LYS A 28 -26.56 1.99 21.20
C LYS A 28 -26.01 2.26 22.61
N SER A 29 -24.90 1.66 22.99
CA SER A 29 -24.32 1.72 24.34
C SER A 29 -23.31 2.86 24.52
N GLY A 30 -22.63 3.29 23.44
CA GLY A 30 -21.51 4.23 23.49
C GLY A 30 -20.18 3.60 23.94
N PHE A 31 -20.14 2.30 24.21
CA PHE A 31 -18.93 1.57 24.60
C PHE A 31 -18.97 0.10 24.16
N THR A 32 -17.80 -0.53 24.04
CA THR A 32 -17.67 -1.97 23.83
C THR A 32 -16.65 -2.55 24.81
N PHE A 33 -16.70 -3.85 25.04
CA PHE A 33 -15.70 -4.57 25.81
C PHE A 33 -14.64 -5.11 24.87
N LEU A 34 -13.37 -4.89 25.22
CA LEU A 34 -12.24 -5.38 24.48
C LEU A 34 -11.26 -6.03 25.47
N GLU A 35 -10.89 -7.27 25.20
CA GLU A 35 -9.72 -7.86 25.82
C GLU A 35 -8.48 -7.14 25.31
N VAL A 36 -7.65 -6.61 26.21
CA VAL A 36 -6.46 -5.85 25.84
C VAL A 36 -5.55 -6.74 25.00
N PRO A 37 -5.33 -6.42 23.71
CA PRO A 37 -4.58 -7.28 22.82
C PRO A 37 -3.09 -7.23 23.18
N GLN A 38 -2.39 -8.35 22.95
CA GLN A 38 -0.94 -8.37 22.98
C GLN A 38 -0.35 -7.57 21.82
N SER A 39 0.87 -7.07 21.98
CA SER A 39 1.57 -6.30 20.94
C SER A 39 2.79 -7.03 20.36
N ILE A 40 3.13 -6.67 19.12
CA ILE A 40 4.41 -6.95 18.44
C ILE A 40 4.99 -5.62 17.96
N ARG A 41 6.28 -5.39 18.19
CA ARG A 41 6.95 -4.12 17.86
C ARG A 41 7.81 -4.26 16.61
N PHE A 42 7.61 -3.36 15.64
CA PHE A 42 8.49 -3.15 14.50
C PHE A 42 9.21 -1.81 14.65
N GLU A 43 10.50 -1.87 14.96
CA GLU A 43 11.38 -0.71 15.08
C GLU A 43 12.01 -0.44 13.71
N LEU A 44 11.58 0.63 13.04
CA LEU A 44 12.08 1.02 11.74
C LEU A 44 13.34 1.88 11.90
N VAL A 45 14.42 1.51 11.21
CA VAL A 45 15.69 2.26 11.21
C VAL A 45 16.15 2.55 9.77
N GLY A 46 17.03 3.52 9.59
CA GLY A 46 17.51 3.89 8.25
C GLY A 46 16.45 4.58 7.39
N ARG A 47 16.58 4.50 6.07
CA ARG A 47 15.68 5.15 5.09
C ARG A 47 15.44 4.25 3.88
N LEU A 48 14.24 4.29 3.34
CA LEU A 48 13.91 3.54 2.12
C LEU A 48 14.73 4.03 0.91
N PRO A 49 15.27 3.12 0.09
CA PRO A 49 15.75 3.46 -1.25
C PRO A 49 14.67 4.10 -2.12
N ARG A 50 15.04 4.95 -3.09
CA ARG A 50 14.08 5.67 -3.95
C ARG A 50 13.10 4.81 -4.75
N GLY A 51 13.48 3.55 -4.99
CA GLY A 51 12.69 2.57 -5.75
C GLY A 51 11.74 1.73 -4.89
N THR A 52 11.67 1.97 -3.59
CA THR A 52 10.79 1.24 -2.66
C THR A 52 9.85 2.19 -1.92
N THR A 53 8.79 1.63 -1.34
CA THR A 53 7.78 2.36 -0.58
C THR A 53 7.40 1.59 0.70
N ALA A 54 6.57 2.18 1.57
CA ALA A 54 5.99 1.47 2.70
C ALA A 54 5.23 0.19 2.32
N LYS A 55 4.78 0.07 1.07
CA LYS A 55 4.20 -1.17 0.55
C LYS A 55 5.22 -2.31 0.53
N ASP A 56 6.46 -2.04 0.12
CA ASP A 56 7.53 -3.03 0.11
C ASP A 56 7.92 -3.46 1.54
N VAL A 57 7.87 -2.52 2.50
CA VAL A 57 8.03 -2.83 3.95
C VAL A 57 6.95 -3.80 4.42
N MET A 58 5.68 -3.54 4.09
CA MET A 58 4.59 -4.42 4.49
C MET A 58 4.64 -5.79 3.79
N LEU A 59 5.04 -5.85 2.52
CA LEU A 59 5.26 -7.12 1.82
C LEU A 59 6.40 -7.92 2.46
N HIS A 60 7.46 -7.26 2.93
CA HIS A 60 8.53 -7.89 3.70
C HIS A 60 7.99 -8.46 5.03
N ILE A 61 7.23 -7.66 5.80
CA ILE A 61 6.63 -8.12 7.07
C ILE A 61 5.68 -9.29 6.85
N LEU A 62 4.85 -9.24 5.82
CA LEU A 62 3.94 -10.32 5.44
C LEU A 62 4.70 -11.63 5.17
N ALA A 63 5.78 -11.56 4.40
CA ALA A 63 6.56 -12.72 4.01
C ALA A 63 7.38 -13.35 5.15
N HIS A 64 7.87 -12.52 6.08
CA HIS A 64 8.85 -12.95 7.09
C HIS A 64 8.28 -13.09 8.51
N HIS A 65 7.22 -12.36 8.86
CA HIS A 65 6.64 -12.37 10.21
C HIS A 65 5.20 -12.90 10.19
N ALA A 66 4.33 -12.33 9.34
CA ALA A 66 2.93 -12.73 9.32
C ALA A 66 2.72 -14.17 8.85
N ARG A 67 3.49 -14.60 7.84
CA ARG A 67 3.49 -16.00 7.38
C ARG A 67 3.82 -17.01 8.49
N ARG A 68 4.60 -16.59 9.48
CA ARG A 68 4.96 -17.39 10.67
C ARG A 68 3.99 -17.21 11.84
N GLN A 69 2.91 -16.47 11.63
CA GLN A 69 1.87 -16.15 12.60
C GLN A 69 2.36 -15.35 13.81
N GLU A 70 3.50 -14.65 13.69
CA GLU A 70 4.05 -13.83 14.77
C GLU A 70 3.14 -12.62 15.09
N THR A 71 2.39 -12.14 14.08
CA THR A 71 1.47 -11.00 14.18
C THR A 71 0.02 -11.38 14.51
N LEU A 72 -0.30 -12.68 14.57
CA LEU A 72 -1.68 -13.18 14.72
C LEU A 72 -2.33 -12.65 16.00
N ASP A 73 -3.49 -12.00 15.85
CA ASP A 73 -4.32 -11.41 16.93
C ASP A 73 -3.56 -10.45 17.86
N ARG A 74 -2.49 -9.83 17.34
CA ARG A 74 -1.71 -8.81 18.06
C ARG A 74 -1.93 -7.43 17.48
N VAL A 75 -1.62 -6.40 18.25
CA VAL A 75 -1.42 -5.04 17.71
C VAL A 75 -0.01 -4.95 17.16
N MET A 76 0.10 -4.57 15.89
CA MET A 76 1.39 -4.25 15.28
C MET A 76 1.73 -2.78 15.59
N GLU A 77 2.75 -2.57 16.42
CA GLU A 77 3.23 -1.23 16.74
C GLU A 77 4.43 -0.87 15.86
N PHE A 78 4.34 0.26 15.17
CA PHE A 78 5.41 0.78 14.33
C PHE A 78 5.99 2.04 14.95
N GLY A 79 7.31 2.07 15.10
CA GLY A 79 8.05 3.24 15.58
C GLY A 79 9.50 3.22 15.15
N GLY A 80 10.33 3.99 15.85
CA GLY A 80 11.76 4.12 15.55
C GLY A 80 12.10 5.27 14.61
N GLU A 81 13.39 5.58 14.50
CA GLU A 81 13.86 6.76 13.77
C GLU A 81 13.49 6.72 12.28
N GLY A 82 13.48 5.53 11.68
CA GLY A 82 13.23 5.32 10.27
C GLY A 82 11.78 5.63 9.90
N LEU A 83 10.84 5.49 10.84
CA LEU A 83 9.44 5.85 10.63
C LEU A 83 9.28 7.32 10.23
N ARG A 84 10.10 8.21 10.80
CA ARG A 84 10.09 9.65 10.52
C ARG A 84 10.58 9.99 9.11
N SER A 85 11.14 9.02 8.39
CA SER A 85 11.51 9.18 6.98
C SER A 85 10.35 8.92 6.02
N LEU A 86 9.23 8.34 6.52
CA LEU A 86 8.06 8.03 5.73
C LEU A 86 7.03 9.16 5.82
N ASP A 87 6.44 9.49 4.68
CA ASP A 87 5.32 10.41 4.61
C ASP A 87 4.12 9.88 5.43
N PRO A 88 3.33 10.72 6.10
CA PRO A 88 2.07 10.34 6.75
C PRO A 88 1.17 9.40 5.93
N ASP A 89 1.04 9.61 4.62
CA ASP A 89 0.28 8.71 3.74
C ASP A 89 0.92 7.31 3.69
N GLU A 90 2.24 7.22 3.61
CA GLU A 90 2.95 5.93 3.64
C GLU A 90 2.80 5.22 4.99
N ARG A 91 2.76 5.96 6.10
CA ARG A 91 2.47 5.40 7.43
C ARG A 91 1.07 4.79 7.49
N ALA A 92 0.11 5.39 6.80
CA ALA A 92 -1.23 4.81 6.66
C ALA A 92 -1.24 3.47 5.91
N THR A 93 -0.30 3.25 4.98
CA THR A 93 -0.11 1.93 4.34
C THR A 93 0.34 0.87 5.34
N LEU A 94 1.23 1.21 6.29
CA LEU A 94 1.66 0.29 7.36
C LEU A 94 0.47 -0.17 8.20
N ALA A 95 -0.31 0.79 8.70
CA ALA A 95 -1.48 0.53 9.54
C ALA A 95 -2.59 -0.22 8.75
N ASN A 96 -2.85 0.18 7.50
CA ASN A 96 -3.87 -0.43 6.65
C ASN A 96 -3.63 -1.93 6.44
N MET A 97 -2.38 -2.32 6.16
CA MET A 97 -2.05 -3.71 5.84
C MET A 97 -1.88 -4.61 7.07
N ALA A 98 -2.04 -4.09 8.29
CA ALA A 98 -1.99 -4.91 9.50
C ALA A 98 -3.03 -6.04 9.49
N THR A 99 -4.22 -5.81 8.89
CA THR A 99 -5.24 -6.86 8.77
C THR A 99 -4.79 -8.03 7.88
N GLU A 100 -3.92 -7.79 6.89
CA GLU A 100 -3.37 -8.86 6.04
C GLU A 100 -2.31 -9.67 6.78
N CYS A 101 -1.69 -9.07 7.80
CA CYS A 101 -0.83 -9.77 8.73
C CYS A 101 -1.61 -10.60 9.77
N SER A 102 -2.94 -10.71 9.64
CA SER A 102 -3.82 -11.30 10.66
C SER A 102 -3.70 -10.63 12.04
N ALA A 103 -3.22 -9.39 12.06
CA ALA A 103 -3.13 -8.58 13.27
C ALA A 103 -4.50 -7.99 13.61
N LYS A 104 -4.72 -7.75 14.91
CA LYS A 104 -5.92 -7.08 15.41
C LYS A 104 -6.03 -5.65 14.88
N ALA A 105 -4.91 -4.94 14.90
CA ALA A 105 -4.77 -3.55 14.45
C ALA A 105 -3.30 -3.24 14.14
N GLY A 106 -3.07 -2.12 13.47
CA GLY A 106 -1.76 -1.48 13.37
C GLY A 106 -1.81 -0.12 14.05
N VAL A 107 -0.81 0.21 14.86
CA VAL A 107 -0.65 1.53 15.50
C VAL A 107 0.70 2.09 15.11
N VAL A 108 0.73 3.33 14.65
CA VAL A 108 1.93 4.02 14.19
C VAL A 108 2.16 5.22 15.09
N GLU A 109 3.35 5.32 15.67
CA GLU A 109 3.72 6.47 16.51
C GLU A 109 3.54 7.79 15.76
N ALA A 110 2.89 8.75 16.42
CA ALA A 110 2.75 10.10 15.89
C ALA A 110 4.00 10.95 16.17
N ASP A 111 4.37 11.77 15.19
CA ASP A 111 5.36 12.84 15.30
C ASP A 111 4.78 14.17 14.81
N GLU A 112 5.57 15.23 14.91
CA GLU A 112 5.16 16.59 14.49
C GLU A 112 4.73 16.69 13.03
N GLU A 113 5.24 15.82 12.15
CA GLU A 113 4.81 15.78 10.76
C GLU A 113 3.41 15.19 10.63
N MET A 114 3.14 14.07 11.30
CA MET A 114 1.80 13.49 11.36
C MET A 114 0.79 14.47 11.96
N LEU A 115 1.14 15.15 13.06
CA LEU A 115 0.23 16.12 13.69
C LEU A 115 -0.08 17.30 12.77
N ARG A 116 0.93 17.84 12.05
CA ARG A 116 0.71 18.89 11.05
C ARG A 116 -0.14 18.40 9.88
N TRP A 117 0.09 17.19 9.42
CA TRP A 117 -0.68 16.57 8.34
C TRP A 117 -2.16 16.42 8.70
N ILE A 118 -2.45 16.00 9.95
CA ILE A 118 -3.82 15.90 10.48
C ILE A 118 -4.45 17.30 10.61
N ALA A 119 -3.75 18.25 11.23
CA ALA A 119 -4.27 19.61 11.46
C ALA A 119 -4.62 20.32 10.14
N ALA A 120 -3.80 20.14 9.09
CA ALA A 120 -4.06 20.70 7.77
C ALA A 120 -5.34 20.15 7.10
N ARG A 121 -5.79 18.96 7.50
CA ARG A 121 -6.96 18.27 6.93
C ARG A 121 -8.18 18.26 7.85
N ARG A 122 -8.05 18.78 9.07
CA ARG A 122 -9.13 18.84 10.06
C ARG A 122 -9.38 20.28 10.50
N PRO A 123 -10.32 21.00 9.85
CA PRO A 123 -10.65 22.37 10.22
C PRO A 123 -10.91 22.51 11.73
N GLY A 124 -10.23 23.48 12.35
CA GLY A 124 -10.35 23.76 13.78
C GLY A 124 -9.47 22.90 14.69
N ALA A 125 -8.70 21.94 14.18
CA ALA A 125 -7.71 21.21 14.99
C ALA A 125 -6.40 21.98 15.08
N SER A 126 -5.87 22.14 16.30
CA SER A 126 -4.52 22.66 16.52
C SER A 126 -3.51 21.51 16.74
N VAL A 127 -2.27 21.71 16.30
CA VAL A 127 -1.18 20.75 16.55
C VAL A 127 -0.98 20.52 18.05
N ASP A 128 -1.11 21.57 18.87
CA ASP A 128 -0.95 21.47 20.33
C ASP A 128 -2.04 20.61 20.99
N GLU A 129 -3.29 20.70 20.53
CA GLU A 129 -4.37 19.82 21.00
C GLU A 129 -4.15 18.37 20.60
N LEU A 130 -3.69 18.13 19.37
CA LEU A 130 -3.40 16.79 18.89
C LEU A 130 -2.21 16.19 19.67
N ARG A 131 -1.15 16.97 19.91
CA ARG A 131 0.03 16.54 20.68
C ARG A 131 -0.33 16.05 22.08
N ARG A 132 -1.29 16.71 22.75
CA ARG A 132 -1.76 16.29 24.09
C ARG A 132 -2.49 14.95 24.10
N ARG A 133 -2.89 14.41 22.95
CA ARG A 133 -3.59 13.13 22.80
C ARG A 133 -2.68 11.99 22.36
N VAL A 134 -1.43 12.29 21.98
CA VAL A 134 -0.45 11.30 21.55
C VAL A 134 -0.12 10.38 22.72
N VAL A 135 -0.08 9.08 22.46
CA VAL A 135 0.26 8.04 23.44
C VAL A 135 1.48 7.28 22.92
N MET A 136 2.64 7.56 23.52
CA MET A 136 3.88 6.86 23.19
C MET A 136 4.03 5.60 24.06
N PRO A 137 4.72 4.55 23.57
CA PRO A 137 5.07 3.41 24.39
C PRO A 137 5.98 3.83 25.55
N ASP A 138 5.74 3.25 26.73
CA ASP A 138 6.57 3.49 27.90
C ASP A 138 7.99 2.93 27.72
N PRO A 139 9.02 3.56 28.30
CA PRO A 139 10.35 2.97 28.37
C PRO A 139 10.31 1.58 29.02
N GLY A 140 10.79 0.56 28.31
CA GLY A 140 10.78 -0.82 28.79
C GLY A 140 9.46 -1.56 28.59
N ALA A 141 8.52 -1.03 27.79
CA ALA A 141 7.32 -1.75 27.39
C ALA A 141 7.65 -3.16 26.85
N GLU A 142 6.89 -4.16 27.31
CA GLU A 142 7.03 -5.55 26.91
C GLU A 142 6.13 -5.88 25.72
N TYR A 143 6.66 -6.64 24.77
CA TYR A 143 5.96 -7.03 23.55
C TYR A 143 5.91 -8.54 23.44
N ALA A 144 4.74 -9.14 23.63
CA ALA A 144 4.59 -10.60 23.59
C ALA A 144 4.97 -11.21 22.23
N GLY A 145 4.76 -10.47 21.13
CA GLY A 145 5.22 -10.87 19.79
C GLY A 145 6.70 -10.53 19.51
N GLY A 146 7.41 -9.98 20.50
CA GLY A 146 8.80 -9.53 20.38
C GLY A 146 8.97 -8.14 19.79
N ARG A 147 10.23 -7.69 19.78
CA ARG A 147 10.69 -6.46 19.13
C ARG A 147 11.58 -6.83 17.95
N HIS A 148 11.20 -6.38 16.77
CA HIS A 148 11.86 -6.69 15.50
C HIS A 148 12.37 -5.40 14.87
N THR A 149 13.66 -5.35 14.54
CA THR A 149 14.23 -4.19 13.84
C THR A 149 14.14 -4.41 12.34
N ILE A 150 13.57 -3.45 11.62
CA ILE A 150 13.53 -3.43 10.15
C ILE A 150 14.42 -2.29 9.68
N ASP A 151 15.52 -2.66 9.03
CA ASP A 151 16.39 -1.71 8.36
C ASP A 151 15.82 -1.36 6.97
N LEU A 152 15.26 -0.15 6.87
CA LEU A 152 14.65 0.35 5.66
C LEU A 152 15.64 0.45 4.49
N ALA A 153 16.94 0.62 4.75
CA ALA A 153 17.95 0.70 3.71
C ALA A 153 18.13 -0.63 2.94
N HIS A 154 17.77 -1.74 3.58
CA HIS A 154 17.84 -3.09 3.00
C HIS A 154 16.51 -3.56 2.38
N ILE A 155 15.44 -2.78 2.49
CA ILE A 155 14.17 -3.08 1.83
C ILE A 155 14.37 -2.98 0.32
N ARG A 156 13.95 -4.03 -0.39
CA ARG A 156 14.05 -4.15 -1.84
C ARG A 156 12.66 -4.24 -2.46
N PRO A 157 12.48 -3.89 -3.74
CA PRO A 157 11.18 -3.99 -4.41
C PRO A 157 10.64 -5.42 -4.38
N MET A 158 9.41 -5.56 -3.90
CA MET A 158 8.75 -6.85 -3.67
C MET A 158 7.39 -6.94 -4.37
N VAL A 159 6.95 -8.18 -4.57
CA VAL A 159 5.57 -8.50 -4.91
C VAL A 159 5.01 -9.58 -4.00
N ALA A 160 3.71 -9.57 -3.72
CA ALA A 160 3.02 -10.79 -3.30
C ALA A 160 2.56 -11.54 -4.55
N THR A 161 2.95 -12.80 -4.67
CA THR A 161 2.62 -13.65 -5.82
C THR A 161 1.25 -14.32 -5.63
N PRO A 162 0.56 -14.75 -6.71
CA PRO A 162 -0.70 -15.47 -6.61
C PRO A 162 -0.55 -16.92 -6.13
N GLY A 163 0.61 -17.30 -5.58
CA GLY A 163 0.92 -18.67 -5.22
C GLY A 163 1.25 -19.56 -6.42
N ASP A 164 1.17 -20.87 -6.20
CA ASP A 164 1.44 -21.92 -7.19
C ASP A 164 0.47 -23.08 -6.95
N ALA A 165 -0.62 -23.09 -7.74
CA ALA A 165 -1.67 -24.09 -7.61
C ALA A 165 -1.15 -25.52 -7.85
N ALA A 166 -0.14 -25.71 -8.71
CA ALA A 166 0.45 -27.02 -8.97
C ALA A 166 1.22 -27.56 -7.75
N LYS A 167 1.69 -26.67 -6.87
CA LYS A 167 2.32 -27.01 -5.59
C LYS A 167 1.37 -26.89 -4.39
N GLY A 168 0.09 -26.65 -4.63
CA GLY A 168 -0.90 -26.46 -3.56
C GLY A 168 -0.70 -25.18 -2.73
N ILE A 169 0.01 -24.18 -3.28
CA ILE A 169 0.23 -22.88 -2.62
C ILE A 169 -0.89 -21.93 -3.09
N PRO A 170 -1.88 -21.60 -2.24
CA PRO A 170 -2.96 -20.70 -2.63
C PRO A 170 -2.49 -19.26 -2.77
N SER A 171 -3.28 -18.43 -3.47
CA SER A 171 -3.05 -16.99 -3.54
C SER A 171 -3.30 -16.34 -2.19
N ASP A 172 -2.27 -15.71 -1.64
CA ASP A 172 -2.26 -15.12 -0.30
C ASP A 172 -1.26 -13.94 -0.26
N PRO A 173 -1.58 -12.82 0.43
CA PRO A 173 -0.68 -11.67 0.55
C PRO A 173 0.69 -11.99 1.19
N THR A 174 0.81 -13.08 1.94
CA THR A 174 2.06 -13.54 2.57
C THR A 174 3.03 -14.23 1.61
N ASN A 175 2.63 -14.47 0.36
CA ASN A 175 3.48 -15.03 -0.69
C ASN A 175 4.45 -13.99 -1.28
N GLY A 176 5.17 -13.26 -0.42
CA GLY A 176 6.14 -12.25 -0.84
C GLY A 176 7.35 -12.83 -1.54
N ALA A 177 7.79 -12.15 -2.61
CA ALA A 177 8.98 -12.47 -3.38
C ALA A 177 9.69 -11.18 -3.83
N LEU A 178 11.01 -11.23 -3.93
CA LEU A 178 11.78 -10.15 -4.53
C LEU A 178 11.55 -10.12 -6.04
N ILE A 179 11.34 -8.93 -6.62
CA ILE A 179 11.13 -8.81 -8.07
C ILE A 179 12.35 -9.34 -8.85
N ALA A 180 13.56 -9.20 -8.29
CA ALA A 180 14.79 -9.71 -8.89
C ALA A 180 14.82 -11.25 -9.04
N GLU A 181 13.99 -11.97 -8.29
CA GLU A 181 13.94 -13.44 -8.25
C GLU A 181 12.70 -14.01 -8.96
N LEU A 182 11.79 -13.15 -9.40
CA LEU A 182 10.47 -13.53 -9.92
C LEU A 182 10.52 -14.18 -11.31
N GLY A 183 11.59 -13.95 -12.06
CA GLY A 183 11.64 -14.23 -13.50
C GLY A 183 10.76 -13.26 -14.30
N GLU A 184 10.56 -13.56 -15.59
CA GLU A 184 9.72 -12.71 -16.45
C GLU A 184 8.23 -13.05 -16.29
N VAL A 185 7.45 -12.06 -15.83
CA VAL A 185 5.99 -12.15 -15.72
C VAL A 185 5.36 -11.04 -16.53
N LYS A 186 4.82 -11.37 -17.71
CA LYS A 186 4.03 -10.43 -18.53
C LYS A 186 2.73 -10.09 -17.82
N ILE A 187 2.26 -8.87 -18.03
CA ILE A 187 1.01 -8.38 -17.44
C ILE A 187 0.04 -7.96 -18.55
N ASP A 188 -1.25 -8.07 -18.25
CA ASP A 188 -2.34 -7.57 -19.08
C ASP A 188 -2.99 -6.35 -18.44
N ILE A 189 -2.96 -6.28 -17.10
CA ILE A 189 -3.61 -5.23 -16.31
C ILE A 189 -2.63 -4.68 -15.27
N ALA A 190 -2.54 -3.37 -15.19
CA ALA A 190 -1.97 -2.65 -14.07
C ALA A 190 -3.08 -1.88 -13.36
N TYR A 191 -3.10 -1.91 -12.02
CA TYR A 191 -4.09 -1.19 -11.24
C TYR A 191 -3.45 -0.48 -10.05
N GLY A 192 -3.47 0.85 -10.09
CA GLY A 192 -3.13 1.72 -8.97
C GLY A 192 -4.39 2.26 -8.30
N GLY A 193 -4.43 2.33 -6.97
CA GLY A 193 -5.60 2.85 -6.25
C GLY A 193 -5.91 2.04 -4.99
N SER A 194 -7.19 1.97 -4.60
CA SER A 194 -7.64 1.47 -3.28
C SER A 194 -7.27 2.41 -2.11
N CYS A 195 -7.78 2.11 -0.91
CA CYS A 195 -7.38 2.77 0.33
C CYS A 195 -5.87 2.65 0.61
N THR A 196 -5.23 1.58 0.13
CA THR A 196 -3.78 1.34 0.31
C THR A 196 -2.91 2.17 -0.61
N ALA A 197 -3.35 2.49 -1.83
CA ALA A 197 -2.48 3.05 -2.86
C ALA A 197 -3.17 4.09 -3.78
N GLY A 198 -4.15 4.81 -3.23
CA GLY A 198 -4.88 5.91 -3.87
C GLY A 198 -4.80 7.23 -3.11
N LYS A 199 -3.77 7.44 -2.29
CA LYS A 199 -3.54 8.67 -1.52
C LYS A 199 -2.72 9.69 -2.31
N GLU A 200 -2.47 10.88 -1.75
CA GLU A 200 -1.77 11.96 -2.47
C GLU A 200 -0.34 11.53 -2.84
N VAL A 201 0.38 10.93 -1.89
CA VAL A 201 1.73 10.40 -2.15
C VAL A 201 1.74 9.30 -3.19
N ASP A 202 0.78 8.39 -3.17
CA ASP A 202 0.72 7.32 -4.18
C ASP A 202 0.56 7.90 -5.59
N LEU A 203 -0.20 8.99 -5.72
CA LEU A 203 -0.37 9.68 -7.00
C LEU A 203 0.87 10.44 -7.44
N ASP A 204 1.62 11.01 -6.50
CA ASP A 204 2.96 11.57 -6.78
C ASP A 204 3.89 10.49 -7.34
N LEU A 205 3.86 9.28 -6.75
CA LEU A 205 4.66 8.14 -7.20
C LEU A 205 4.28 7.68 -8.61
N TYR A 206 2.98 7.48 -8.90
CA TYR A 206 2.54 7.14 -10.25
C TYR A 206 2.90 8.24 -11.25
N ALA A 207 2.63 9.51 -10.91
CA ALA A 207 2.90 10.63 -11.80
C ALA A 207 4.39 10.77 -12.10
N ARG A 208 5.28 10.51 -11.13
CA ARG A 208 6.73 10.49 -11.35
C ARG A 208 7.12 9.47 -12.41
N VAL A 209 6.68 8.23 -12.25
CA VAL A 209 7.01 7.13 -13.19
C VAL A 209 6.45 7.43 -14.58
N MET A 210 5.21 7.91 -14.66
CA MET A 210 4.57 8.19 -15.94
C MET A 210 5.16 9.44 -16.63
N ARG A 211 5.57 10.48 -15.88
CA ARG A 211 6.31 11.62 -16.45
C ARG A 211 7.64 11.18 -17.04
N GLU A 212 8.41 10.37 -16.32
CA GLU A 212 9.68 9.85 -16.82
C GLU A 212 9.48 9.02 -18.11
N ALA A 213 8.45 8.16 -18.14
CA ALA A 213 8.08 7.43 -19.34
C ALA A 213 7.71 8.37 -20.50
N MET A 214 6.87 9.38 -20.24
CA MET A 214 6.44 10.37 -21.24
C MET A 214 7.61 11.15 -21.83
N GLU A 215 8.55 11.60 -20.99
CA GLU A 215 9.76 12.33 -21.40
C GLU A 215 10.68 11.46 -22.28
N ALA A 216 10.69 10.16 -22.05
CA ALA A 216 11.38 9.17 -22.89
C ALA A 216 10.60 8.78 -24.16
N GLY A 217 9.46 9.40 -24.44
CA GLY A 217 8.57 9.05 -25.57
C GLY A 217 7.83 7.73 -25.40
N LEU A 218 7.75 7.23 -24.17
CA LEU A 218 7.06 6.00 -23.80
C LEU A 218 5.69 6.31 -23.18
N LYS A 219 4.83 5.30 -23.22
CA LYS A 219 3.49 5.30 -22.62
C LYS A 219 3.18 3.89 -22.11
N VAL A 220 2.00 3.68 -21.55
CA VAL A 220 1.51 2.33 -21.21
C VAL A 220 1.68 1.40 -22.42
N LYS A 221 2.22 0.20 -22.17
CA LYS A 221 2.55 -0.77 -23.23
C LYS A 221 1.28 -1.19 -23.98
N GLU A 222 1.39 -1.30 -25.30
CA GLU A 222 0.30 -1.86 -26.14
C GLU A 222 -0.14 -3.24 -25.62
N GLY A 223 -1.45 -3.43 -25.46
CA GLY A 223 -2.04 -4.63 -24.88
C GLY A 223 -2.12 -4.65 -23.35
N VAL A 224 -1.61 -3.62 -22.65
CA VAL A 224 -1.77 -3.46 -21.20
C VAL A 224 -2.79 -2.38 -20.90
N ASP A 225 -3.76 -2.71 -20.05
CA ASP A 225 -4.66 -1.72 -19.48
C ASP A 225 -4.10 -1.20 -18.14
N PHE A 226 -3.91 0.11 -18.01
CA PHE A 226 -3.50 0.71 -16.74
C PHE A 226 -4.57 1.65 -16.20
N TYR A 227 -5.06 1.34 -15.00
CA TYR A 227 -6.02 2.14 -14.26
C TYR A 227 -5.39 2.80 -13.02
N ILE A 228 -5.77 4.04 -12.75
CA ILE A 228 -5.48 4.72 -11.47
C ILE A 228 -6.79 5.19 -10.84
N GLN A 229 -7.12 4.67 -9.66
CA GLN A 229 -8.28 5.10 -8.88
C GLN A 229 -7.89 6.02 -7.73
N PHE A 230 -8.61 7.14 -7.59
CA PHE A 230 -8.45 8.06 -6.46
C PHE A 230 -9.02 7.45 -5.16
N GLY A 231 -8.38 7.69 -4.02
CA GLY A 231 -8.87 7.24 -2.72
C GLY A 231 -10.01 8.09 -2.16
N SER A 232 -10.11 9.35 -2.58
CA SER A 232 -11.15 10.30 -2.16
C SER A 232 -11.29 11.45 -3.17
N GLU A 233 -12.37 12.21 -3.07
CA GLU A 233 -12.56 13.43 -3.86
C GLU A 233 -11.46 14.47 -3.61
N SER A 234 -10.95 14.57 -2.38
CA SER A 234 -9.85 15.48 -2.05
C SER A 234 -8.55 15.09 -2.76
N VAL A 235 -8.28 13.79 -2.90
CA VAL A 235 -7.12 13.29 -3.65
C VAL A 235 -7.29 13.49 -5.15
N GLU A 236 -8.50 13.31 -5.69
CA GLU A 236 -8.78 13.64 -7.10
C GLU A 236 -8.52 15.12 -7.39
N GLU A 237 -8.99 15.99 -6.50
CA GLU A 237 -8.80 17.45 -6.59
C GLU A 237 -7.32 17.83 -6.45
N TYR A 238 -6.58 17.16 -5.55
CA TYR A 238 -5.12 17.27 -5.46
C TYR A 238 -4.44 16.92 -6.80
N ALA A 239 -4.77 15.77 -7.39
CA ALA A 239 -4.21 15.32 -8.66
C ALA A 239 -4.49 16.30 -9.81
N ARG A 240 -5.70 16.88 -9.83
CA ARG A 240 -6.09 17.92 -10.79
C ARG A 240 -5.21 19.16 -10.63
N ARG A 241 -5.06 19.70 -9.42
CA ARG A 241 -4.20 20.88 -9.15
C ARG A 241 -2.73 20.65 -9.50
N ARG A 242 -2.25 19.43 -9.33
CA ARG A 242 -0.85 19.05 -9.65
C ARG A 242 -0.62 18.77 -11.15
N GLY A 243 -1.67 18.82 -11.96
CA GLY A 243 -1.61 18.52 -13.40
C GLY A 243 -1.38 17.04 -13.72
N TYR A 244 -1.66 16.12 -12.78
CA TYR A 244 -1.41 14.69 -12.98
C TYR A 244 -2.36 14.07 -13.98
N LEU A 245 -3.59 14.58 -14.09
CA LEU A 245 -4.58 14.08 -15.05
C LEU A 245 -4.07 14.18 -16.51
N ASP A 246 -3.38 15.27 -16.85
CA ASP A 246 -2.80 15.46 -18.18
C ASP A 246 -1.67 14.45 -18.47
N VAL A 247 -0.78 14.22 -17.48
CA VAL A 247 0.27 13.20 -17.58
C VAL A 247 -0.35 11.81 -17.78
N PHE A 248 -1.33 11.46 -16.96
CA PHE A 248 -2.02 10.17 -17.00
C PHE A 248 -2.71 9.97 -18.35
N GLN A 249 -3.45 10.97 -18.84
CA GLN A 249 -4.11 10.91 -20.13
C GLN A 249 -3.11 10.75 -21.29
N LYS A 250 -2.05 11.56 -21.34
CA LYS A 250 -1.04 11.52 -22.41
C LYS A 250 -0.26 10.21 -22.45
N THR A 251 -0.12 9.54 -21.30
CA THR A 251 0.58 8.26 -21.19
C THR A 251 -0.35 7.05 -21.29
N GLY A 252 -1.64 7.23 -21.55
CA GLY A 252 -2.60 6.15 -21.77
C GLY A 252 -3.17 5.52 -20.49
N VAL A 253 -3.03 6.18 -19.35
CA VAL A 253 -3.63 5.76 -18.08
C VAL A 253 -5.11 6.14 -18.04
N ARG A 254 -5.96 5.22 -17.58
CA ARG A 254 -7.39 5.44 -17.38
C ARG A 254 -7.66 5.78 -15.91
N VAL A 255 -8.04 7.00 -15.63
CA VAL A 255 -8.37 7.43 -14.26
C VAL A 255 -9.79 7.00 -13.86
N ILE A 256 -9.97 6.60 -12.61
CA ILE A 256 -11.25 6.18 -12.02
C ILE A 256 -11.57 7.08 -10.84
N HIS A 257 -12.82 7.56 -10.78
CA HIS A 257 -13.33 8.34 -9.67
C HIS A 257 -13.24 7.58 -8.32
N PRO A 258 -13.28 8.30 -7.19
CA PRO A 258 -13.19 7.73 -5.87
C PRO A 258 -14.13 6.54 -5.61
N GLY A 259 -13.58 5.48 -5.01
CA GLY A 259 -14.33 4.28 -4.65
C GLY A 259 -13.44 3.08 -4.32
N CYS A 260 -14.05 1.95 -3.94
CA CYS A 260 -13.31 0.71 -3.66
C CYS A 260 -12.84 -0.02 -4.94
N GLY A 261 -13.63 0.07 -6.02
CA GLY A 261 -13.22 -0.40 -7.34
C GLY A 261 -12.81 -1.88 -7.42
N ALA A 262 -11.79 -2.13 -8.24
CA ALA A 262 -11.22 -3.46 -8.45
C ALA A 262 -10.73 -4.12 -7.15
N CYS A 263 -10.41 -3.35 -6.10
CA CYS A 263 -10.00 -3.90 -4.81
C CYS A 263 -11.03 -4.89 -4.23
N ILE A 264 -12.32 -4.67 -4.48
CA ILE A 264 -13.42 -5.56 -4.06
C ILE A 264 -14.05 -6.32 -5.24
N GLY A 265 -13.38 -6.33 -6.40
CA GLY A 265 -13.90 -6.96 -7.62
C GLY A 265 -15.01 -6.15 -8.31
N CYS A 266 -15.13 -4.85 -8.05
CA CYS A 266 -16.20 -4.03 -8.61
C CYS A 266 -15.65 -2.94 -9.55
N GLY A 267 -15.77 -3.12 -10.87
CA GLY A 267 -15.46 -2.08 -11.85
C GLY A 267 -14.17 -2.34 -12.65
N PRO A 268 -13.66 -1.32 -13.36
CA PRO A 268 -12.50 -1.47 -14.25
C PRO A 268 -11.21 -1.83 -13.49
N GLY A 269 -10.32 -2.59 -14.14
CA GLY A 269 -9.09 -3.11 -13.53
C GLY A 269 -9.22 -4.50 -12.91
N VAL A 270 -10.42 -5.08 -12.97
CA VAL A 270 -10.70 -6.48 -12.65
C VAL A 270 -10.37 -7.37 -13.86
N SER A 271 -9.74 -8.52 -13.62
CA SER A 271 -9.53 -9.51 -14.68
C SER A 271 -10.86 -10.16 -15.11
N SER A 272 -10.95 -10.54 -16.39
CA SER A 272 -12.11 -11.20 -17.00
C SER A 272 -11.87 -12.68 -17.35
N SER A 273 -10.60 -13.13 -17.36
CA SER A 273 -10.26 -14.52 -17.64
C SER A 273 -9.12 -15.03 -16.75
N THR A 274 -8.99 -16.35 -16.65
CA THR A 274 -7.97 -17.03 -15.82
C THR A 274 -6.55 -16.86 -16.34
N GLU A 275 -6.40 -16.52 -17.62
CA GLU A 275 -5.12 -16.34 -18.30
C GLU A 275 -4.51 -14.97 -18.00
N GLN A 276 -5.36 -13.97 -17.72
CA GLN A 276 -4.92 -12.60 -17.49
C GLN A 276 -4.09 -12.47 -16.22
N VAL A 277 -3.05 -11.64 -16.30
CA VAL A 277 -2.18 -11.29 -15.19
C VAL A 277 -2.36 -9.82 -14.83
N THR A 278 -2.69 -9.59 -13.57
CA THR A 278 -2.83 -8.24 -12.99
C THR A 278 -1.69 -7.98 -12.01
N VAL A 279 -1.03 -6.82 -12.14
CA VAL A 279 -0.18 -6.25 -11.08
C VAL A 279 -0.91 -5.07 -10.46
N SER A 280 -1.08 -5.11 -9.14
CA SER A 280 -2.00 -4.20 -8.45
C SER A 280 -1.41 -3.65 -7.16
N ALA A 281 -1.72 -2.39 -6.85
CA ALA A 281 -1.28 -1.74 -5.62
C ALA A 281 -2.23 -1.94 -4.43
N ILE A 282 -3.28 -2.75 -4.61
CA ILE A 282 -4.21 -3.12 -3.53
C ILE A 282 -3.53 -4.01 -2.47
N ASN A 283 -4.27 -4.32 -1.40
CA ASN A 283 -3.78 -5.06 -0.24
C ASN A 283 -4.12 -6.56 -0.23
N ARG A 284 -5.10 -7.03 -1.04
CA ARG A 284 -5.53 -8.43 -1.09
C ARG A 284 -5.41 -9.03 -2.47
N ASN A 285 -4.84 -10.23 -2.56
CA ASN A 285 -4.80 -11.02 -3.79
C ASN A 285 -5.41 -12.42 -3.67
N TYR A 286 -6.23 -12.71 -2.66
CA TYR A 286 -6.96 -13.98 -2.58
C TYR A 286 -7.63 -14.35 -3.91
N GLN A 287 -7.71 -15.65 -4.20
CA GLN A 287 -8.30 -16.12 -5.46
C GLN A 287 -9.71 -15.53 -5.66
N ASN A 288 -9.99 -15.03 -6.86
CA ASN A 288 -11.24 -14.36 -7.24
C ASN A 288 -11.52 -13.01 -6.56
N ARG A 289 -10.54 -12.42 -5.84
CA ARG A 289 -10.71 -11.12 -5.19
C ARG A 289 -10.94 -9.97 -6.17
N SER A 290 -10.20 -9.96 -7.28
CA SER A 290 -10.30 -8.96 -8.35
C SER A 290 -10.32 -9.64 -9.72
N GLY A 291 -11.28 -10.56 -9.86
CA GLY A 291 -11.50 -11.36 -11.05
C GLY A 291 -10.77 -12.71 -11.02
N PRO A 292 -10.96 -13.56 -12.04
CA PRO A 292 -10.52 -14.94 -12.04
C PRO A 292 -9.02 -15.12 -12.37
N GLY A 293 -8.36 -14.07 -12.87
CA GLY A 293 -6.96 -14.09 -13.28
C GLY A 293 -5.95 -14.15 -12.13
N ARG A 294 -4.67 -14.10 -12.50
CA ARG A 294 -3.53 -14.10 -11.56
C ARG A 294 -3.25 -12.69 -11.07
N LEU A 295 -3.28 -12.50 -9.75
CA LEU A 295 -3.17 -11.18 -9.13
C LEU A 295 -1.90 -11.06 -8.28
N TYR A 296 -1.01 -10.17 -8.70
CA TYR A 296 0.20 -9.79 -7.97
C TYR A 296 -0.04 -8.48 -7.23
N LEU A 297 0.40 -8.41 -5.97
CA LEU A 297 0.41 -7.15 -5.21
C LEU A 297 1.78 -6.50 -5.30
N ALA A 298 1.85 -5.20 -5.52
CA ALA A 298 3.11 -4.47 -5.64
C ALA A 298 2.99 -3.02 -5.14
N SER A 299 4.13 -2.32 -5.02
CA SER A 299 4.14 -0.88 -4.73
C SER A 299 3.63 -0.03 -5.89
N PRO A 300 3.13 1.20 -5.64
CA PRO A 300 2.73 2.14 -6.69
C PRO A 300 3.79 2.31 -7.80
N LEU A 301 5.05 2.39 -7.38
CA LEU A 301 6.20 2.48 -8.28
C LEU A 301 6.32 1.28 -9.21
N THR A 302 6.25 0.08 -8.64
CA THR A 302 6.32 -1.18 -9.38
C THR A 302 5.15 -1.30 -10.35
N VAL A 303 3.93 -0.96 -9.93
CA VAL A 303 2.73 -1.04 -10.79
C VAL A 303 2.87 -0.15 -12.02
N ALA A 304 3.18 1.15 -11.84
CA ALA A 304 3.33 2.06 -12.98
C ALA A 304 4.51 1.68 -13.88
N ALA A 305 5.65 1.28 -13.31
CA ALA A 305 6.81 0.89 -14.11
C ALA A 305 6.50 -0.37 -14.94
N SER A 306 5.76 -1.30 -14.36
CA SER A 306 5.32 -2.53 -15.02
C SER A 306 4.31 -2.25 -16.14
N ALA A 307 3.40 -1.29 -15.96
CA ALA A 307 2.45 -0.85 -16.98
C ALA A 307 3.14 -0.35 -18.26
N VAL A 308 4.22 0.42 -18.11
CA VAL A 308 5.03 0.91 -19.24
C VAL A 308 5.90 -0.23 -19.81
N ALA A 309 6.38 -1.14 -18.97
CA ALA A 309 7.26 -2.22 -19.41
C ALA A 309 6.54 -3.40 -20.09
N GLY A 310 5.26 -3.64 -19.77
CA GLY A 310 4.48 -4.81 -20.21
C GLY A 310 4.74 -6.09 -19.40
N LYS A 311 5.50 -5.97 -18.30
CA LYS A 311 5.87 -7.07 -17.42
C LYS A 311 6.24 -6.53 -16.04
N ILE A 312 6.18 -7.37 -15.01
CA ILE A 312 6.54 -6.97 -13.65
C ILE A 312 8.03 -6.56 -13.61
N VAL A 313 8.29 -5.32 -13.23
CA VAL A 313 9.65 -4.76 -13.08
C VAL A 313 9.73 -3.85 -11.85
N ALA A 314 10.90 -3.86 -11.22
CA ALA A 314 11.22 -2.90 -10.18
C ALA A 314 11.50 -1.53 -10.82
N TYR A 315 10.88 -0.48 -10.30
CA TYR A 315 11.19 0.88 -10.73
C TYR A 315 12.61 1.27 -10.30
N ARG A 316 13.37 1.84 -11.23
CA ARG A 316 14.61 2.56 -10.94
C ARG A 316 14.52 3.92 -11.61
N GLU A 317 14.84 4.96 -10.88
CA GLU A 317 14.87 6.31 -11.42
C GLU A 317 15.78 6.37 -12.67
N GLY A 318 15.25 6.90 -13.77
CA GLY A 318 15.95 6.97 -15.05
C GLY A 318 15.87 5.71 -15.92
N MET A 319 15.19 4.64 -15.48
CA MET A 319 15.10 3.39 -16.25
C MET A 319 14.45 3.55 -17.63
N PHE A 320 13.65 4.59 -17.85
CA PHE A 320 13.02 4.84 -19.15
C PHE A 320 13.87 5.70 -20.08
N ALA A 321 14.74 6.56 -19.55
CA ALA A 321 15.67 7.36 -20.37
C ALA A 321 16.62 6.46 -21.18
N GLU A 322 17.16 5.41 -20.55
CA GLU A 322 18.01 4.40 -21.20
C GLU A 322 17.27 3.68 -22.34
N ARG A 323 15.97 3.46 -22.15
CA ARG A 323 15.13 2.65 -23.04
C ARG A 323 14.58 3.47 -24.22
N GLY A 324 14.21 4.72 -23.98
CA GLY A 324 13.80 5.67 -25.02
C GLY A 324 14.93 5.94 -26.02
N ALA A 325 16.17 6.11 -25.55
CA ALA A 325 17.34 6.27 -26.40
C ALA A 325 17.55 5.06 -27.33
N ALA A 326 17.38 3.84 -26.82
CA ALA A 326 17.52 2.62 -27.61
C ALA A 326 16.41 2.42 -28.67
N LEU A 327 15.21 2.96 -28.42
CA LEU A 327 14.10 2.94 -29.37
C LEU A 327 14.25 4.02 -30.44
N ALA A 328 14.71 5.22 -30.09
CA ALA A 328 14.95 6.31 -31.03
C ALA A 328 16.14 6.05 -31.98
N ALA A 329 17.07 5.16 -31.59
CA ALA A 329 18.21 4.75 -32.41
C ALA A 329 17.89 3.61 -33.41
N ARG A 330 16.65 3.11 -33.43
CA ARG A 330 16.17 2.05 -34.34
C ARG A 330 15.22 2.63 -35.38
#